data_AF-A0A2J0YWU4-F1
#
_entry.id   AF-A0A2J0YWU4-F1
#
_cell.length_a   1.000
_cell.length_b   1.000
_cell.length_c   1.000
_cell.angle_alpha   90.00
_cell.angle_beta   90.00
_cell.angle_gamma   90.00
#
_symmetry.space_group_name_H-M   'P 1'
#
loop_
_entity.id
_entity.type
_entity.pdbx_description
1 polymer ?
#
loop_
_entity_poly.entity_id
_entity_poly.type
_entity_poly.pdbx_seq_one_letter_code
_entity_poly.pdbx_strand_id
1 'polypeptide(L)'
;MHAYHPKAKPIEVLLRRLSDTDDRRILLMVWAIHALQNNRVAQAKGLIRHPVEAETTDIESKYMAYKWEMESIITLTLNMQKDVVPDFMKCPIDTTEFSEFADTMNLLKAVEQEDSKKLAGDTIMREFHRIAHRQFPWQTGWENVANIYRHVFIYGQGQCAEYFKTTYGLTIQDFMACCFCLYVQTQQAAWNMPLTGKLPVEFAEGAMEKTMAMVSSELWTARRESFELYKKTAVGSAIPAAYHPSYLRVRPVIRAAPRNHYIAPFPEFLLLRSTVGLYFDLIAAPTGVMNEARSRFEEYARNTIVAYLPEFEPEGEQTYQYKGNPAKTPDVLLKRVGRIVAVFECKATKLSFQAQYANDPAADAKSQYDQIANGVFQLWKFFSHVRRGIIDHDLADEVAAVVLTMEPWTQTSAELRTAMIAEAEKIAAQKEPEMTVDDKRTPLFVSIHELENVMSRSTGDDLLETFRAAAHEARYDGWSIREVRTAAVEEKRDVKKYPFEPGQLLPWWKDTYDRGVAKREAEAAEEKKE
;
A
#
# COMPACT_ATOMS: atom_id res chain seq x y z
N MET A 1 24.52 -17.28 -25.27
CA MET A 1 24.74 -18.60 -24.62
C MET A 1 26.09 -18.55 -23.92
N HIS A 2 26.17 -17.91 -22.75
CA HIS A 2 27.43 -17.56 -22.09
C HIS A 2 27.88 -18.66 -21.11
N ALA A 3 29.19 -18.91 -21.10
CA ALA A 3 29.85 -19.98 -20.36
C ALA A 3 29.72 -19.81 -18.84
N TYR A 4 28.65 -20.34 -18.26
CA TYR A 4 28.54 -20.55 -16.82
C TYR A 4 28.78 -22.02 -16.49
N HIS A 5 29.49 -22.26 -15.39
CA HIS A 5 29.74 -23.60 -14.88
C HIS A 5 28.39 -24.26 -14.57
N PRO A 6 28.07 -25.45 -15.11
CA PRO A 6 26.74 -26.08 -15.04
C PRO A 6 26.29 -26.51 -13.63
N LYS A 7 27.00 -26.07 -12.58
CA LYS A 7 26.76 -26.40 -11.16
C LYS A 7 26.58 -25.18 -10.26
N ALA A 8 26.76 -23.95 -10.76
CA ALA A 8 26.59 -22.74 -9.95
C ALA A 8 25.12 -22.53 -9.61
N LYS A 9 24.80 -22.15 -8.37
CA LYS A 9 23.41 -21.86 -7.99
C LYS A 9 22.95 -20.59 -8.70
N PRO A 10 21.69 -20.50 -9.18
CA PRO A 10 21.12 -19.31 -9.79
C PRO A 10 21.40 -18.02 -9.01
N ILE A 11 21.33 -18.09 -7.67
CA ILE A 11 21.59 -16.93 -6.80
C ILE A 11 23.05 -16.48 -6.88
N GLU A 12 24.02 -17.39 -6.92
CA GLU A 12 25.45 -17.05 -7.03
C GLU A 12 25.73 -16.35 -8.36
N VAL A 13 25.13 -16.84 -9.44
CA VAL A 13 25.23 -16.23 -10.78
C VAL A 13 24.61 -14.84 -10.79
N LEU A 14 23.38 -14.69 -10.28
CA LEU A 14 22.69 -13.41 -10.23
C LEU A 14 23.48 -12.38 -9.41
N LEU A 15 23.88 -12.74 -8.19
CA LEU A 15 24.64 -11.84 -7.31
C LEU A 15 25.98 -11.45 -7.94
N ARG A 16 26.67 -12.38 -8.62
CA ARG A 16 27.91 -12.07 -9.32
C ARG A 16 27.70 -11.04 -10.43
N ARG A 17 26.71 -11.23 -11.29
CA ARG A 17 26.42 -10.30 -12.40
C ARG A 17 26.05 -8.90 -11.90
N LEU A 18 25.21 -8.83 -10.87
CA LEU A 18 24.83 -7.56 -10.25
C LEU A 18 26.02 -6.89 -9.53
N SER A 19 26.92 -7.67 -8.94
CA SER A 19 28.14 -7.20 -8.28
C SER A 19 29.15 -6.62 -9.28
N ASP A 20 29.28 -7.26 -10.44
CA ASP A 20 30.18 -6.84 -11.52
C ASP A 20 29.66 -5.60 -12.30
N THR A 21 28.38 -5.26 -12.14
CA THR A 21 27.73 -4.17 -12.88
C THR A 21 27.65 -2.89 -12.05
N ASP A 22 27.87 -1.73 -12.67
CA ASP A 22 27.71 -0.43 -12.00
C ASP A 22 26.25 -0.16 -11.58
N ASP A 23 26.06 0.31 -10.34
CA ASP A 23 24.73 0.57 -9.77
C ASP A 23 23.95 1.61 -10.58
N ARG A 24 24.60 2.68 -11.05
CA ARG A 24 23.92 3.76 -11.78
C ARG A 24 23.38 3.24 -13.11
N ARG A 25 24.12 2.32 -13.73
CA ARG A 25 23.70 1.62 -14.95
C ARG A 25 22.51 0.70 -14.70
N ILE A 26 22.48 -0.05 -13.58
CA ILE A 26 21.32 -0.88 -13.21
C ILE A 26 20.09 0.00 -12.95
N LEU A 27 20.24 1.08 -12.18
CA LEU A 27 19.14 2.01 -11.91
C LEU A 27 18.58 2.63 -13.19
N LEU A 28 19.46 3.01 -14.13
CA LEU A 28 19.07 3.52 -15.45
C LEU A 28 18.32 2.47 -16.28
N MET A 29 18.80 1.23 -16.32
CA MET A 29 18.15 0.13 -17.05
C MET A 29 16.76 -0.14 -16.50
N VAL A 30 16.61 -0.25 -15.18
CA VAL A 30 15.31 -0.46 -14.55
C VAL A 30 14.37 0.70 -14.83
N TRP A 31 14.82 1.95 -14.73
CA TRP A 31 14.00 3.11 -15.08
C TRP A 31 13.57 3.08 -16.55
N ALA A 32 14.47 2.70 -17.47
CA ALA A 32 14.18 2.67 -18.90
C ALA A 32 13.14 1.58 -19.23
N ILE A 33 13.26 0.38 -18.67
CA ILE A 33 12.24 -0.68 -18.80
C ILE A 33 10.93 -0.23 -18.19
N HIS A 34 10.98 0.39 -17.01
CA HIS A 34 9.80 0.93 -16.36
C HIS A 34 9.11 2.00 -17.21
N ALA A 35 9.85 2.90 -17.85
CA ALA A 35 9.29 3.88 -18.78
C ALA A 35 8.69 3.21 -20.03
N LEU A 36 9.41 2.26 -20.61
CA LEU A 36 8.98 1.48 -21.77
C LEU A 36 7.61 0.82 -21.53
N GLN A 37 7.40 0.26 -20.34
CA GLN A 37 6.22 -0.53 -19.98
C GLN A 37 5.12 0.25 -19.26
N ASN A 38 5.21 1.58 -19.22
CA ASN A 38 4.18 2.46 -18.66
C ASN A 38 3.86 3.62 -19.62
N ASN A 39 3.69 3.32 -20.92
CA ASN A 39 3.33 4.32 -21.95
C ASN A 39 4.31 5.51 -22.07
N ARG A 40 5.59 5.33 -21.70
CA ARG A 40 6.65 6.34 -21.79
C ARG A 40 7.80 5.87 -22.69
N VAL A 41 7.47 5.22 -23.80
CA VAL A 41 8.43 4.68 -24.78
C VAL A 41 9.37 5.78 -25.29
N ALA A 42 8.84 6.97 -25.58
CA ALA A 42 9.63 8.10 -26.06
C ALA A 42 10.75 8.50 -25.09
N GLN A 43 10.49 8.43 -23.78
CA GLN A 43 11.46 8.72 -22.73
C GLN A 43 12.49 7.59 -22.53
N ALA A 44 12.13 6.35 -22.85
CA ALA A 44 13.05 5.20 -22.82
C ALA A 44 13.95 5.13 -24.06
N LYS A 45 13.57 5.81 -25.15
CA LYS A 45 14.26 5.75 -26.45
C LYS A 45 15.71 6.23 -26.32
N GLY A 46 16.63 5.42 -26.83
CA GLY A 46 18.07 5.71 -26.78
C GLY A 46 18.75 5.32 -25.46
N LEU A 47 17.99 4.93 -24.43
CA LEU A 47 18.54 4.40 -23.19
C LEU A 47 18.69 2.87 -23.23
N ILE A 48 17.81 2.18 -23.95
CA ILE A 48 17.79 0.73 -24.07
C ILE A 48 17.38 0.27 -25.48
N ARG A 49 18.12 -0.68 -26.04
CA ARG A 49 17.77 -1.41 -27.27
C ARG A 49 16.80 -2.54 -26.89
N HIS A 50 15.65 -2.59 -27.56
CA HIS A 50 14.57 -3.50 -27.21
C HIS A 50 13.78 -3.91 -28.45
N PRO A 51 13.14 -5.10 -28.45
CA PRO A 51 12.14 -5.47 -29.44
C PRO A 51 10.88 -4.62 -29.28
N VAL A 52 10.17 -4.33 -30.37
CA VAL A 52 8.94 -3.50 -30.37
C VAL A 52 7.87 -4.11 -29.46
N GLU A 53 7.83 -5.45 -29.36
CA GLU A 53 6.90 -6.19 -28.51
C GLU A 53 7.11 -5.94 -27.00
N ALA A 54 8.24 -5.36 -26.60
CA ALA A 54 8.48 -4.93 -25.22
C ALA A 54 7.84 -3.57 -24.89
N GLU A 55 7.38 -2.81 -25.89
CA GLU A 55 6.60 -1.58 -25.74
C GLU A 55 5.14 -1.92 -25.38
N THR A 56 4.93 -2.44 -24.17
CA THR A 56 3.61 -2.95 -23.76
C THR A 56 3.27 -2.58 -22.32
N THR A 57 1.99 -2.32 -22.07
CA THR A 57 1.40 -2.22 -20.72
C THR A 57 0.62 -3.46 -20.34
N ASP A 58 0.55 -4.46 -21.21
CA ASP A 58 -0.17 -5.70 -20.96
C ASP A 58 0.59 -6.59 -19.98
N ILE A 59 -0.02 -6.81 -18.81
CA ILE A 59 0.55 -7.61 -17.74
C ILE A 59 0.74 -9.08 -18.15
N GLU A 60 -0.02 -9.58 -19.13
CA GLU A 60 0.06 -10.94 -19.62
C GLU A 60 1.14 -11.13 -20.71
N SER A 61 1.73 -10.03 -21.20
CA SER A 61 2.78 -10.12 -22.22
C SER A 61 4.01 -10.85 -21.70
N LYS A 62 4.54 -11.76 -22.51
CA LYS A 62 5.83 -12.43 -22.23
C LYS A 62 7.02 -11.48 -22.13
N TYR A 63 6.90 -10.25 -22.65
CA TYR A 63 7.92 -9.21 -22.55
C TYR A 63 7.74 -8.32 -21.32
N MET A 64 6.62 -8.42 -20.60
CA MET A 64 6.37 -7.62 -19.40
C MET A 64 7.33 -8.00 -18.28
N ALA A 65 7.91 -6.98 -17.64
CA ALA A 65 8.70 -7.14 -16.44
C ALA A 65 7.94 -6.55 -15.27
N TYR A 66 7.63 -7.40 -14.28
CA TYR A 66 6.80 -6.94 -13.19
C TYR A 66 7.56 -5.97 -12.28
N LYS A 67 6.90 -4.87 -11.88
CA LYS A 67 7.52 -3.81 -11.07
C LYS A 67 8.08 -4.34 -9.74
N TRP A 68 7.40 -5.30 -9.11
CA TRP A 68 7.89 -5.94 -7.88
C TRP A 68 9.13 -6.82 -8.06
N GLU A 69 9.33 -7.40 -9.24
CA GLU A 69 10.54 -8.16 -9.56
C GLU A 69 11.72 -7.21 -9.85
N MET A 70 11.46 -6.12 -10.60
CA MET A 70 12.44 -5.06 -10.81
C MET A 70 12.88 -4.41 -9.49
N GLU A 71 11.94 -4.21 -8.56
CA GLU A 71 12.22 -3.74 -7.20
C GLU A 71 13.17 -4.70 -6.45
N SER A 72 12.99 -6.02 -6.59
CA SER A 72 13.89 -7.01 -6.00
C SER A 72 15.29 -6.93 -6.61
N ILE A 73 15.44 -6.71 -7.93
CA ILE A 73 16.74 -6.51 -8.57
C ILE A 73 17.48 -5.31 -7.99
N ILE A 74 16.81 -4.16 -7.83
CA ILE A 74 17.44 -2.98 -7.22
C ILE A 74 17.80 -3.27 -5.76
N THR A 75 16.92 -3.93 -5.01
CA THR A 75 17.16 -4.26 -3.60
C THR A 75 18.39 -5.15 -3.43
N LEU A 76 18.51 -6.21 -4.24
CA LEU A 76 19.69 -7.08 -4.23
C LEU A 76 20.96 -6.30 -4.60
N THR A 77 20.86 -5.43 -5.60
CA THR A 77 21.96 -4.58 -6.08
C THR A 77 22.50 -3.66 -4.97
N LEU A 78 21.61 -3.06 -4.16
CA LEU A 78 21.97 -2.20 -3.03
C LEU A 78 22.53 -2.99 -1.85
N ASN A 79 22.09 -4.24 -1.65
CA ASN A 79 22.45 -5.07 -0.50
C ASN A 79 23.76 -5.86 -0.68
N MET A 80 24.19 -6.15 -1.91
CA MET A 80 25.40 -6.94 -2.16
C MET A 80 26.67 -6.10 -2.18
N GLN A 81 27.82 -6.68 -1.84
CA GLN A 81 29.11 -6.01 -2.05
C GLN A 81 29.46 -5.95 -3.56
N LYS A 82 30.16 -4.90 -4.00
CA LYS A 82 30.68 -4.81 -5.37
C LYS A 82 32.03 -5.51 -5.48
N ASP A 83 32.22 -6.21 -6.59
CA ASP A 83 33.43 -6.97 -6.86
C ASP A 83 34.62 -6.06 -7.13
N VAL A 84 35.73 -6.37 -6.46
CA VAL A 84 37.01 -5.65 -6.59
C VAL A 84 37.98 -6.38 -7.53
N VAL A 85 37.51 -7.39 -8.25
CA VAL A 85 38.36 -8.10 -9.23
C VAL A 85 38.72 -7.18 -10.40
N PRO A 86 39.87 -7.42 -11.07
CA PRO A 86 40.20 -6.79 -12.33
C PRO A 86 39.07 -6.86 -13.38
N ASP A 87 38.90 -5.80 -14.16
CA ASP A 87 37.77 -5.65 -15.10
C ASP A 87 37.66 -6.76 -16.14
N PHE A 88 38.78 -7.35 -16.57
CA PHE A 88 38.78 -8.48 -17.52
C PHE A 88 38.18 -9.78 -16.95
N MET A 89 38.02 -9.87 -15.62
CA MET A 89 37.36 -11.00 -14.94
C MET A 89 35.90 -10.70 -14.55
N LYS A 90 35.42 -9.49 -14.82
CA LYS A 90 34.03 -9.11 -14.56
C LYS A 90 33.16 -9.59 -15.72
N CYS A 91 31.94 -10.01 -15.38
CA CYS A 91 30.89 -10.31 -16.34
C CYS A 91 29.70 -9.37 -16.08
N PRO A 92 29.84 -8.06 -16.39
CA PRO A 92 28.77 -7.11 -16.17
C PRO A 92 27.59 -7.39 -17.09
N ILE A 93 26.40 -6.95 -16.67
CA ILE A 93 25.19 -6.93 -17.49
C ILE A 93 25.35 -5.78 -18.50
N ASP A 94 25.10 -6.04 -19.79
CA ASP A 94 24.93 -4.93 -20.74
C ASP A 94 23.58 -4.25 -20.48
N THR A 95 23.62 -3.20 -19.68
CA THR A 95 22.46 -2.42 -19.28
C THR A 95 21.80 -1.63 -20.41
N THR A 96 22.31 -1.73 -21.63
CA THR A 96 21.73 -1.11 -22.83
C THR A 96 20.92 -2.09 -23.67
N GLU A 97 20.87 -3.37 -23.31
CA GLU A 97 20.18 -4.43 -24.05
C GLU A 97 19.02 -5.04 -23.27
N PHE A 98 17.85 -5.10 -23.88
CA PHE A 98 16.67 -5.74 -23.28
C PHE A 98 16.86 -7.23 -23.01
N SER A 99 17.59 -7.94 -23.88
CA SER A 99 17.83 -9.38 -23.71
C SER A 99 18.61 -9.67 -22.42
N GLU A 100 19.58 -8.82 -22.07
CA GLU A 100 20.38 -8.96 -20.86
C GLU A 100 19.57 -8.66 -19.59
N PHE A 101 18.65 -7.71 -19.68
CA PHE A 101 17.66 -7.48 -18.65
C PHE A 101 16.72 -8.68 -18.48
N ALA A 102 16.18 -9.22 -19.57
CA ALA A 102 15.31 -10.41 -19.56
C ALA A 102 16.03 -11.62 -18.95
N ASP A 103 17.30 -11.86 -19.31
CA ASP A 103 18.12 -12.91 -18.70
C ASP A 103 18.31 -12.72 -17.20
N THR A 104 18.50 -11.47 -16.75
CA THR A 104 18.61 -11.12 -15.33
C THR A 104 17.30 -11.39 -14.58
N MET A 105 16.15 -11.08 -15.19
CA MET A 105 14.83 -11.37 -14.62
C MET A 105 14.55 -12.87 -14.56
N ASN A 106 14.94 -13.62 -15.60
CA ASN A 106 14.82 -15.09 -15.61
C ASN A 106 15.71 -15.73 -14.55
N LEU A 107 16.91 -15.19 -14.30
CA LEU A 107 17.77 -15.62 -13.19
C LEU A 107 17.11 -15.36 -11.83
N LEU A 108 16.49 -14.18 -11.62
CA LEU A 108 15.72 -13.90 -10.40
C LEU A 108 14.57 -14.90 -10.23
N LYS A 109 13.80 -15.17 -11.27
CA LYS A 109 12.73 -16.19 -11.23
C LYS A 109 13.25 -17.58 -10.87
N ALA A 110 14.41 -17.97 -11.39
CA ALA A 110 15.06 -19.22 -11.02
C ALA A 110 15.49 -19.26 -9.54
N VAL A 111 15.96 -18.14 -8.99
CA VAL A 111 16.24 -17.99 -7.55
C VAL A 111 14.95 -18.17 -6.73
N GLU A 112 13.88 -17.46 -7.10
CA GLU A 112 12.61 -17.55 -6.38
C GLU A 112 12.02 -18.98 -6.44
N GLN A 113 12.20 -19.68 -7.56
CA GLN A 113 11.82 -21.08 -7.70
C GLN A 113 12.67 -22.03 -6.84
N GLU A 114 13.92 -21.69 -6.52
CA GLU A 114 14.72 -22.46 -5.56
C GLU A 114 14.32 -22.16 -4.11
N ASP A 115 13.98 -20.92 -3.80
CA ASP A 115 13.48 -20.55 -2.48
C ASP A 115 12.11 -21.18 -2.20
N SER A 116 11.23 -21.27 -3.20
CA SER A 116 9.91 -21.88 -3.04
C SER A 116 9.94 -23.38 -2.76
N LYS A 117 11.00 -24.11 -3.17
CA LYS A 117 11.19 -25.54 -2.83
C LYS A 117 11.35 -25.78 -1.32
N LYS A 118 11.61 -24.74 -0.53
CA LYS A 118 11.75 -24.82 0.93
C LYS A 118 10.41 -24.69 1.65
N LEU A 119 9.33 -24.39 0.93
CA LEU A 119 7.98 -24.26 1.47
C LEU A 119 7.36 -25.65 1.72
N ALA A 120 6.78 -25.85 2.90
CA ALA A 120 6.01 -27.06 3.24
C ALA A 120 4.52 -26.89 2.86
N GLY A 121 3.76 -27.98 2.72
CA GLY A 121 2.38 -27.94 2.22
C GLY A 121 1.39 -27.11 3.05
N ASP A 122 1.65 -26.95 4.35
CA ASP A 122 0.91 -26.11 5.30
C ASP A 122 1.28 -24.61 5.22
N THR A 123 2.20 -24.23 4.33
CA THR A 123 2.68 -22.85 4.19
C THR A 123 2.16 -22.12 2.96
N ILE A 124 1.34 -22.75 2.11
CA ILE A 124 0.89 -22.16 0.83
C ILE A 124 0.09 -20.87 1.04
N MET A 125 -0.87 -20.88 1.98
CA MET A 125 -1.69 -19.69 2.25
C MET A 125 -0.90 -18.57 2.93
N ARG A 126 0.12 -18.93 3.72
CA ARG A 126 1.08 -17.98 4.31
C ARG A 126 1.97 -17.36 3.25
N GLU A 127 2.43 -18.14 2.28
CA GLU A 127 3.20 -17.63 1.15
C GLU A 127 2.34 -16.73 0.25
N PHE A 128 1.07 -17.09 0.02
CA PHE A 128 0.17 -16.24 -0.75
C PHE A 128 -0.03 -14.86 -0.09
N HIS A 129 -0.10 -14.80 1.24
CA HIS A 129 -0.13 -13.54 1.99
C HIS A 129 1.13 -12.68 1.73
N ARG A 130 2.32 -13.27 1.70
CA ARG A 130 3.59 -12.55 1.41
C ARG A 130 3.64 -12.07 -0.04
N ILE A 131 3.17 -12.91 -0.97
CA ILE A 131 3.02 -12.57 -2.39
C ILE A 131 2.06 -11.38 -2.56
N ALA A 132 0.91 -11.42 -1.90
CA ALA A 132 -0.09 -10.35 -1.94
C ALA A 132 0.51 -9.01 -1.45
N HIS A 133 1.23 -9.01 -0.32
CA HIS A 133 1.90 -7.81 0.19
C HIS A 133 3.02 -7.30 -0.72
N ARG A 134 3.66 -8.17 -1.51
CA ARG A 134 4.67 -7.78 -2.50
C ARG A 134 4.02 -7.19 -3.76
N GLN A 135 2.97 -7.83 -4.29
CA GLN A 135 2.45 -7.56 -5.64
C GLN A 135 1.26 -6.59 -5.68
N PHE A 136 0.28 -6.72 -4.78
CA PHE A 136 -0.98 -5.97 -4.89
C PHE A 136 -0.84 -4.44 -4.79
N PRO A 137 0.08 -3.88 -3.97
CA PRO A 137 0.30 -2.44 -3.98
C PRO A 137 0.74 -1.91 -5.36
N TRP A 138 1.56 -2.67 -6.10
CA TRP A 138 1.97 -2.31 -7.46
C TRP A 138 0.83 -2.41 -8.48
N GLN A 139 -0.07 -3.37 -8.31
CA GLN A 139 -1.23 -3.55 -9.19
C GLN A 139 -2.32 -2.50 -8.95
N THR A 140 -2.48 -2.08 -7.70
CA THR A 140 -3.45 -1.03 -7.31
C THR A 140 -2.92 0.37 -7.64
N GLY A 141 -1.60 0.56 -7.54
CA GLY A 141 -0.95 1.85 -7.73
C GLY A 141 -1.17 2.80 -6.55
N TRP A 142 -0.44 3.92 -6.57
CA TRP A 142 -0.52 4.97 -5.55
C TRP A 142 -1.03 6.30 -6.11
N GLU A 143 -1.07 6.41 -7.44
CA GLU A 143 -1.51 7.52 -8.28
C GLU A 143 -3.04 7.66 -8.39
N ASN A 144 -3.79 7.15 -7.41
CA ASN A 144 -5.25 7.27 -7.40
C ASN A 144 -5.72 8.35 -6.42
N VAL A 145 -6.74 9.10 -6.84
CA VAL A 145 -7.30 10.24 -6.10
C VAL A 145 -7.79 9.84 -4.71
N ALA A 146 -8.41 8.66 -4.59
CA ALA A 146 -8.92 8.15 -3.32
C ALA A 146 -7.80 7.93 -2.29
N ASN A 147 -6.69 7.34 -2.72
CA ASN A 147 -5.51 7.13 -1.87
C ASN A 147 -4.92 8.47 -1.41
N ILE A 148 -4.79 9.45 -2.30
CA ILE A 148 -4.26 10.77 -1.98
C ILE A 148 -5.17 11.48 -0.97
N TYR A 149 -6.47 11.61 -1.28
CA TYR A 149 -7.43 12.29 -0.43
C TYR A 149 -7.50 11.66 0.97
N ARG A 150 -7.59 10.32 1.06
CA ARG A 150 -7.66 9.60 2.34
C ARG A 150 -6.49 9.94 3.26
N HIS A 151 -5.25 9.88 2.74
CA HIS A 151 -4.07 10.12 3.56
C HIS A 151 -3.95 11.59 3.97
N VAL A 152 -4.34 12.53 3.11
CA VAL A 152 -4.38 13.95 3.46
C VAL A 152 -5.46 14.21 4.51
N PHE A 153 -6.64 13.62 4.38
CA PHE A 153 -7.73 13.78 5.34
C PHE A 153 -7.32 13.27 6.73
N ILE A 154 -6.67 12.11 6.79
CA ILE A 154 -6.27 11.49 8.06
C ILE A 154 -5.08 12.22 8.69
N TYR A 155 -4.03 12.52 7.92
CA TYR A 155 -2.75 13.00 8.46
C TYR A 155 -2.47 14.48 8.19
N GLY A 156 -3.01 15.04 7.12
CA GLY A 156 -2.69 16.38 6.61
C GLY A 156 -3.27 17.55 7.38
N GLN A 157 -3.90 17.31 8.54
CA GLN A 157 -4.58 18.32 9.35
C GLN A 157 -4.40 18.06 10.86
N GLY A 158 -4.71 19.07 11.67
CA GLY A 158 -4.70 18.99 13.14
C GLY A 158 -3.35 18.67 13.76
N GLN A 159 -3.36 17.89 14.85
CA GLN A 159 -2.15 17.54 15.61
C GLN A 159 -1.16 16.73 14.77
N CYS A 160 -1.62 15.88 13.85
CA CYS A 160 -0.74 15.17 12.92
C CYS A 160 0.07 16.15 12.05
N ALA A 161 -0.60 17.13 11.44
CA ALA A 161 0.07 18.14 10.61
C ALA A 161 1.03 19.01 11.42
N GLU A 162 0.64 19.43 12.63
CA GLU A 162 1.50 20.23 13.50
C GLU A 162 2.71 19.46 14.01
N TYR A 163 2.54 18.17 14.36
CA TYR A 163 3.65 17.31 14.74
C TYR A 163 4.63 17.13 13.57
N PHE A 164 4.14 16.84 12.37
CA PHE A 164 4.98 16.71 11.17
C PHE A 164 5.75 18.02 10.89
N LYS A 165 5.06 19.16 10.93
CA LYS A 165 5.66 20.48 10.74
C LYS A 165 6.73 20.79 11.78
N THR A 166 6.49 20.48 13.05
CA THR A 166 7.46 20.68 14.13
C THR A 166 8.68 19.77 13.97
N THR A 167 8.46 18.53 13.54
CA THR A 167 9.52 17.52 13.39
C THR A 167 10.42 17.79 12.19
N TYR A 168 9.85 18.16 11.05
CA TYR A 168 10.58 18.26 9.78
C TYR A 168 10.74 19.72 9.28
N GLY A 169 10.14 20.69 9.97
CA GLY A 169 10.10 22.08 9.52
C GLY A 169 9.38 22.26 8.19
N LEU A 170 8.49 21.34 7.82
CA LEU A 170 7.85 21.23 6.51
C LEU A 170 6.37 20.88 6.72
N THR A 171 5.44 21.55 6.04
CA THR A 171 4.02 21.16 6.11
C THR A 171 3.78 19.91 5.28
N ILE A 172 2.77 19.10 5.64
CA ILE A 172 2.38 17.93 4.82
C ILE A 172 1.96 18.38 3.41
N GLN A 173 1.27 19.51 3.29
CA GLN A 173 0.86 20.05 1.98
C GLN A 173 2.06 20.38 1.10
N ASP A 174 3.07 21.08 1.63
CA ASP A 174 4.31 21.39 0.91
C ASP A 174 5.08 20.12 0.55
N PHE A 175 5.16 19.16 1.48
CA PHE A 175 5.83 17.88 1.26
C PHE A 175 5.19 17.10 0.12
N MET A 176 3.86 17.01 0.09
CA MET A 176 3.12 16.34 -0.97
C MET A 176 3.25 17.07 -2.30
N ALA A 177 3.17 18.41 -2.31
CA ALA A 177 3.39 19.22 -3.50
C ALA A 177 4.79 19.01 -4.10
N CYS A 178 5.83 19.00 -3.24
CA CYS A 178 7.20 18.74 -3.66
C CYS A 178 7.35 17.32 -4.21
N CYS A 179 6.80 16.30 -3.53
CA CYS A 179 6.79 14.92 -4.01
C CYS A 179 6.07 14.78 -5.36
N PHE A 180 4.96 15.50 -5.57
CA PHE A 180 4.25 15.52 -6.84
C PHE A 180 5.09 16.16 -7.96
N CYS A 181 5.78 17.28 -7.70
CA CYS A 181 6.69 17.88 -8.67
C CYS A 181 7.83 16.93 -9.06
N LEU A 182 8.44 16.27 -8.06
CA LEU A 182 9.47 15.26 -8.29
C LEU A 182 8.92 14.05 -9.07
N TYR A 183 7.70 13.60 -8.78
CA TYR A 183 7.04 12.52 -9.50
C TYR A 183 6.90 12.84 -10.98
N VAL A 184 6.37 14.01 -11.31
CA VAL A 184 6.20 14.46 -12.70
C VAL A 184 7.56 14.56 -13.40
N GLN A 185 8.56 15.17 -12.76
CA GLN A 185 9.87 15.36 -13.37
C GLN A 185 10.61 14.04 -13.61
N THR A 186 10.62 13.14 -12.62
CA THR A 186 11.32 11.85 -12.69
C THR A 186 10.69 10.87 -13.68
N GLN A 187 9.50 11.18 -14.21
CA GLN A 187 8.95 10.48 -15.37
C GLN A 187 9.52 10.95 -16.71
N GLN A 188 10.05 12.17 -16.79
CA GLN A 188 10.53 12.76 -18.05
C GLN A 188 11.95 12.33 -18.40
N ALA A 189 12.80 12.09 -17.39
CA ALA A 189 14.17 11.65 -17.59
C ALA A 189 14.61 10.71 -16.46
N ALA A 190 15.55 9.81 -16.77
CA ALA A 190 16.12 8.90 -15.78
C ALA A 190 16.98 9.65 -14.75
N TRP A 191 17.94 10.44 -15.22
CA TRP A 191 18.82 11.25 -14.38
C TRP A 191 18.43 12.71 -14.51
N ASN A 192 17.88 13.26 -13.44
CA ASN A 192 17.33 14.60 -13.37
C ASN A 192 18.31 15.54 -12.69
N MET A 193 18.35 16.78 -13.16
CA MET A 193 18.96 17.89 -12.42
C MET A 193 17.99 18.40 -11.35
N PRO A 194 18.47 19.07 -10.29
CA PRO A 194 17.63 19.78 -9.34
C PRO A 194 16.54 20.60 -10.03
N LEU A 195 15.31 20.54 -9.50
CA LEU A 195 14.22 21.40 -9.95
C LEU A 195 14.67 22.86 -9.84
N THR A 196 14.67 23.55 -10.97
CA THR A 196 15.01 24.96 -11.09
C THR A 196 13.89 25.69 -11.83
N GLY A 197 13.70 26.98 -11.53
CA GLY A 197 12.69 27.81 -12.19
C GLY A 197 11.30 27.78 -11.55
N LYS A 198 10.32 28.36 -12.25
CA LYS A 198 8.94 28.49 -11.77
C LYS A 198 8.23 27.14 -11.90
N LEU A 199 7.85 26.57 -10.77
CA LEU A 199 7.10 25.32 -10.70
C LEU A 199 5.60 25.57 -10.87
N PRO A 200 4.83 24.56 -11.31
CA PRO A 200 3.37 24.69 -11.44
C PRO A 200 2.71 24.85 -10.08
N VAL A 201 3.34 24.36 -9.01
CA VAL A 201 2.83 24.44 -7.64
C VAL A 201 3.72 25.35 -6.82
N GLU A 202 3.10 26.25 -6.06
CA GLU A 202 3.77 27.10 -5.07
C GLU A 202 3.85 26.35 -3.74
N PHE A 203 5.01 26.43 -3.10
CA PHE A 203 5.28 25.88 -1.77
C PHE A 203 6.31 26.77 -1.06
N ALA A 204 6.41 26.62 0.26
CA ALA A 204 7.28 27.46 1.08
C ALA A 204 8.77 27.41 0.63
N GLU A 205 9.49 28.51 0.86
CA GLU A 205 10.93 28.56 0.61
C GLU A 205 11.68 27.45 1.38
N GLY A 206 12.59 26.76 0.70
CA GLY A 206 13.32 25.61 1.26
C GLY A 206 12.50 24.32 1.40
N ALA A 207 11.21 24.30 1.04
CA ALA A 207 10.39 23.08 1.14
C ALA A 207 10.90 21.93 0.26
N MET A 208 11.35 22.23 -0.96
CA MET A 208 11.93 21.24 -1.86
C MET A 208 13.23 20.65 -1.29
N GLU A 209 14.09 21.45 -0.66
CA GLU A 209 15.33 20.98 -0.04
C GLU A 209 15.03 20.03 1.13
N LYS A 210 14.11 20.41 2.02
CA LYS A 210 13.64 19.56 3.13
C LYS A 210 13.01 18.26 2.61
N THR A 211 12.18 18.36 1.57
CA THR A 211 11.58 17.19 0.92
C THR A 211 12.65 16.26 0.36
N MET A 212 13.62 16.79 -0.39
CA MET A 212 14.73 16.02 -0.94
C MET A 212 15.55 15.34 0.17
N ALA A 213 15.77 15.98 1.31
CA ALA A 213 16.43 15.36 2.46
C ALA A 213 15.62 14.18 3.05
N MET A 214 14.29 14.21 2.95
CA MET A 214 13.42 13.13 3.43
C MET A 214 13.33 11.96 2.44
N VAL A 215 13.31 12.24 1.13
CA VAL A 215 13.01 11.23 0.09
C VAL A 215 14.24 10.73 -0.66
N SER A 216 15.40 11.34 -0.45
CA SER A 216 16.62 11.02 -1.21
C SER A 216 17.84 10.71 -0.35
N SER A 217 18.76 9.93 -0.92
CA SER A 217 20.09 9.66 -0.36
C SER A 217 21.15 9.58 -1.46
N GLU A 218 22.41 9.84 -1.12
CA GLU A 218 23.52 9.46 -1.99
C GLU A 218 23.57 7.94 -2.16
N LEU A 219 23.96 7.46 -3.34
CA LEU A 219 24.03 6.03 -3.67
C LEU A 219 24.79 5.20 -2.61
N TRP A 220 25.93 5.67 -2.12
CA TRP A 220 26.71 4.95 -1.11
C TRP A 220 25.94 4.86 0.23
N THR A 221 25.21 5.91 0.60
CA THR A 221 24.36 5.94 1.80
C THR A 221 23.18 4.99 1.63
N ALA A 222 22.55 4.99 0.45
CA ALA A 222 21.46 4.10 0.11
C ALA A 222 21.87 2.62 0.25
N ARG A 223 23.05 2.23 -0.25
CA ARG A 223 23.59 0.88 -0.09
C ARG A 223 23.75 0.48 1.38
N ARG A 224 24.37 1.35 2.19
CA ARG A 224 24.56 1.12 3.62
C ARG A 224 23.24 0.95 4.34
N GLU A 225 22.30 1.88 4.13
CA GLU A 225 21.00 1.86 4.81
C GLU A 225 20.12 0.69 4.33
N SER A 226 20.17 0.33 3.05
CA SER A 226 19.48 -0.85 2.49
C SER A 226 19.99 -2.14 3.15
N PHE A 227 21.31 -2.28 3.29
CA PHE A 227 21.90 -3.44 3.94
C PHE A 227 21.57 -3.52 5.44
N GLU A 228 21.54 -2.38 6.14
CA GLU A 228 21.11 -2.34 7.55
C GLU A 228 19.62 -2.65 7.71
N LEU A 229 18.78 -2.22 6.76
CA LEU A 229 17.37 -2.59 6.72
C LEU A 229 17.21 -4.11 6.55
N TYR A 230 17.95 -4.71 5.61
CA TYR A 230 17.99 -6.16 5.42
C TYR A 230 18.42 -6.91 6.70
N LYS A 231 19.51 -6.49 7.35
CA LYS A 231 19.99 -7.12 8.60
C LYS A 231 18.96 -7.09 9.71
N LYS A 232 18.27 -5.96 9.89
CA LYS A 232 17.24 -5.80 10.92
C LYS A 232 16.06 -6.74 10.71
N THR A 233 15.72 -7.03 9.46
CA THR A 233 14.62 -7.95 9.16
C THR A 233 15.07 -9.41 9.19
N ALA A 234 16.29 -9.73 8.76
CA ALA A 234 16.81 -11.10 8.70
C ALA A 234 17.21 -11.70 10.07
N VAL A 235 16.78 -11.08 11.18
CA VAL A 235 17.05 -11.57 12.53
C VAL A 235 16.24 -12.85 12.78
N GLY A 236 16.94 -13.99 12.86
CA GLY A 236 16.35 -15.29 13.21
C GLY A 236 16.24 -16.29 12.06
N SER A 237 16.15 -15.85 10.80
CA SER A 237 16.21 -16.74 9.62
C SER A 237 16.54 -15.98 8.33
N ALA A 238 17.09 -16.68 7.33
CA ALA A 238 17.35 -16.11 6.01
C ALA A 238 16.02 -15.82 5.30
N ILE A 239 15.85 -14.58 4.84
CA ILE A 239 14.68 -14.14 4.08
C ILE A 239 14.91 -14.45 2.60
N PRO A 240 13.93 -15.08 1.89
CA PRO A 240 14.01 -15.28 0.45
C PRO A 240 14.28 -13.98 -0.32
N ALA A 241 14.99 -14.06 -1.44
CA ALA A 241 15.42 -12.88 -2.20
C ALA A 241 14.25 -11.97 -2.62
N ALA A 242 13.11 -12.58 -2.95
CA ALA A 242 11.85 -11.92 -3.28
C ALA A 242 11.35 -10.92 -2.22
N TYR A 243 11.66 -11.18 -0.94
CA TYR A 243 11.08 -10.49 0.22
C TYR A 243 12.09 -9.65 0.98
N HIS A 244 13.26 -9.36 0.38
CA HIS A 244 14.18 -8.39 0.97
C HIS A 244 13.51 -7.02 1.05
N PRO A 245 13.71 -6.28 2.16
CA PRO A 245 13.09 -4.97 2.31
C PRO A 245 13.65 -3.97 1.32
N SER A 246 12.75 -3.36 0.56
CA SER A 246 13.08 -2.37 -0.44
C SER A 246 13.38 -1.02 0.19
N TYR A 247 14.61 -0.57 0.02
CA TYR A 247 15.05 0.77 0.41
C TYR A 247 14.24 1.88 -0.27
N LEU A 248 13.84 1.66 -1.53
CA LEU A 248 13.13 2.67 -2.32
C LEU A 248 11.74 2.99 -1.79
N ARG A 249 11.12 2.10 -1.01
CA ARG A 249 9.85 2.40 -0.32
C ARG A 249 10.03 3.39 0.85
N VAL A 250 11.26 3.56 1.35
CA VAL A 250 11.61 4.51 2.42
C VAL A 250 12.14 5.81 1.82
N ARG A 251 13.11 5.71 0.89
CA ARG A 251 13.70 6.83 0.17
C ARG A 251 13.71 6.53 -1.34
N PRO A 252 12.70 7.00 -2.08
CA PRO A 252 12.51 6.63 -3.49
C PRO A 252 13.55 7.21 -4.44
N VAL A 253 14.32 8.21 -4.01
CA VAL A 253 15.26 8.94 -4.85
C VAL A 253 16.70 8.60 -4.49
N ILE A 254 17.52 8.28 -5.50
CA ILE A 254 18.96 8.09 -5.34
C ILE A 254 19.70 9.23 -6.03
N ARG A 255 20.58 9.90 -5.28
CA ARG A 255 21.48 10.94 -5.78
C ARG A 255 22.82 10.35 -6.21
N ALA A 256 23.37 10.93 -7.27
CA ALA A 256 24.67 10.61 -7.82
C ALA A 256 25.57 11.85 -7.84
N ALA A 257 26.51 11.92 -6.90
CA ALA A 257 27.65 12.82 -6.96
C ALA A 257 28.54 12.60 -8.21
N PRO A 258 29.25 13.64 -8.71
CA PRO A 258 29.34 15.00 -8.16
C PRO A 258 28.32 16.01 -8.74
N ARG A 259 27.56 15.64 -9.78
CA ARG A 259 26.66 16.58 -10.49
C ARG A 259 25.32 16.83 -9.79
N ASN A 260 25.12 16.26 -8.60
CA ASN A 260 23.86 16.28 -7.85
C ASN A 260 22.65 15.86 -8.71
N HIS A 261 22.89 14.95 -9.67
CA HIS A 261 21.80 14.35 -10.44
C HIS A 261 21.09 13.31 -9.57
N TYR A 262 19.82 13.07 -9.84
CA TYR A 262 19.06 12.05 -9.14
C TYR A 262 18.16 11.24 -10.05
N ILE A 263 17.85 10.04 -9.60
CA ILE A 263 16.94 9.10 -10.25
C ILE A 263 15.91 8.62 -9.23
N ALA A 264 14.66 8.51 -9.67
CA ALA A 264 13.64 7.71 -9.00
C ALA A 264 13.31 6.55 -9.94
N PRO A 265 13.91 5.35 -9.75
CA PRO A 265 13.70 4.22 -10.67
C PRO A 265 12.22 3.89 -10.87
N PHE A 266 11.44 4.08 -9.81
CA PHE A 266 9.98 4.03 -9.82
C PHE A 266 9.44 5.37 -9.28
N PRO A 267 9.07 6.31 -10.17
CA PRO A 267 8.51 7.60 -9.77
C PRO A 267 7.33 7.46 -8.80
N GLU A 268 6.48 6.44 -8.97
CA GLU A 268 5.29 6.19 -8.16
C GLU A 268 5.59 6.03 -6.66
N PHE A 269 6.83 5.64 -6.30
CA PHE A 269 7.22 5.60 -4.89
C PHE A 269 7.32 6.97 -4.22
N LEU A 270 7.43 8.07 -4.98
CA LEU A 270 7.26 9.41 -4.42
C LEU A 270 5.81 9.63 -3.95
N LEU A 271 4.83 9.12 -4.70
CA LEU A 271 3.43 9.18 -4.29
C LEU A 271 3.17 8.27 -3.08
N LEU A 272 3.69 7.03 -3.08
CA LEU A 272 3.69 6.15 -1.90
C LEU A 272 4.26 6.88 -0.68
N ARG A 273 5.45 7.48 -0.82
CA ARG A 273 6.16 8.15 0.28
C ARG A 273 5.39 9.36 0.83
N SER A 274 4.69 10.08 -0.04
CA SER A 274 3.89 11.26 0.32
C SER A 274 2.48 10.95 0.80
N THR A 275 2.03 9.69 0.72
CA THR A 275 0.71 9.25 1.19
C THR A 275 0.88 8.24 2.31
N VAL A 276 0.95 6.96 1.96
CA VAL A 276 1.14 5.82 2.85
C VAL A 276 2.38 5.98 3.73
N GLY A 277 3.45 6.58 3.20
CA GLY A 277 4.69 6.82 3.93
C GLY A 277 4.55 7.76 5.13
N LEU A 278 3.54 8.64 5.15
CA LEU A 278 3.29 9.59 6.25
C LEU A 278 3.06 8.87 7.58
N TYR A 279 2.46 7.68 7.56
CA TYR A 279 2.28 6.88 8.78
C TYR A 279 3.60 6.63 9.51
N PHE A 280 4.69 6.36 8.78
CA PHE A 280 5.99 6.08 9.40
C PHE A 280 6.68 7.33 9.95
N ASP A 281 6.34 8.51 9.43
CA ASP A 281 6.77 9.79 9.99
C ASP A 281 6.02 10.13 11.29
N LEU A 282 4.81 9.59 11.45
CA LEU A 282 3.90 9.89 12.56
C LEU A 282 3.87 8.81 13.64
N ILE A 283 4.29 7.58 13.38
CA ILE A 283 4.18 6.46 14.34
C ILE A 283 4.97 6.70 15.64
N ALA A 284 6.00 7.54 15.59
CA ALA A 284 6.79 7.95 16.76
C ALA A 284 6.16 9.11 17.56
N ALA A 285 5.04 9.66 17.09
CA ALA A 285 4.36 10.77 17.74
C ALA A 285 3.71 10.35 19.07
N PRO A 286 3.46 11.30 19.99
CA PRO A 286 2.72 11.03 21.22
C PRO A 286 1.34 10.41 20.97
N THR A 287 0.85 9.63 21.93
CA THR A 287 -0.43 8.91 21.82
C THR A 287 -1.61 9.81 21.43
N GLY A 288 -1.64 11.07 21.88
CA GLY A 288 -2.68 12.04 21.50
C GLY A 288 -2.77 12.28 19.99
N VAL A 289 -1.62 12.42 19.32
CA VAL A 289 -1.54 12.60 17.85
C VAL A 289 -2.06 11.37 17.13
N MET A 290 -1.66 10.18 17.58
CA MET A 290 -2.11 8.92 16.98
C MET A 290 -3.59 8.62 17.25
N ASN A 291 -4.14 9.07 18.37
CA ASN A 291 -5.58 8.98 18.65
C ASN A 291 -6.37 9.87 17.70
N GLU A 292 -5.90 11.08 17.42
CA GLU A 292 -6.55 11.98 16.45
C GLU A 292 -6.57 11.35 15.04
N ALA A 293 -5.48 10.74 14.59
CA ALA A 293 -5.44 10.02 13.32
C ALA A 293 -6.46 8.86 13.26
N ARG A 294 -6.64 8.12 14.36
CA ARG A 294 -7.66 7.05 14.45
C ARG A 294 -9.07 7.62 14.33
N SER A 295 -9.38 8.67 15.10
CA SER A 295 -10.69 9.33 15.03
C SER A 295 -10.99 9.89 13.63
N ARG A 296 -9.99 10.40 12.92
CA ARG A 296 -10.16 10.82 11.51
C ARG A 296 -10.38 9.67 10.55
N PHE A 297 -9.75 8.52 10.78
CA PHE A 297 -10.03 7.34 9.96
C PHE A 297 -11.49 6.89 10.13
N GLU A 298 -12.01 6.90 11.36
CA GLU A 298 -13.42 6.61 11.64
C GLU A 298 -14.34 7.63 10.96
N GLU A 299 -14.02 8.93 11.06
CA GLU A 299 -14.75 10.00 10.38
C GLU A 299 -14.74 9.82 8.86
N TYR A 300 -13.57 9.50 8.28
CA TYR A 300 -13.44 9.21 6.87
C TYR A 300 -14.34 8.05 6.43
N ALA A 301 -14.37 6.95 7.21
CA ALA A 301 -15.23 5.81 6.93
C ALA A 301 -16.71 6.21 6.88
N ARG A 302 -17.19 6.95 7.88
CA ARG A 302 -18.59 7.45 7.93
C ARG A 302 -18.91 8.36 6.74
N ASN A 303 -18.05 9.35 6.48
CA ASN A 303 -18.24 10.29 5.38
C ASN A 303 -18.27 9.54 4.03
N THR A 304 -17.41 8.54 3.86
CA THR A 304 -17.35 7.74 2.63
C THR A 304 -18.62 6.93 2.41
N ILE A 305 -19.16 6.32 3.48
CA ILE A 305 -20.42 5.59 3.40
C ILE A 305 -21.57 6.51 2.98
N VAL A 306 -21.76 7.65 3.66
CA VAL A 306 -22.82 8.62 3.32
C VAL A 306 -22.70 9.11 1.88
N ALA A 307 -21.47 9.40 1.46
CA ALA A 307 -21.22 9.98 0.15
C ALA A 307 -21.52 9.02 -1.02
N TYR A 308 -21.28 7.71 -0.84
CA TYR A 308 -21.63 6.72 -1.85
C TYR A 308 -23.05 6.18 -1.72
N LEU A 309 -23.58 6.08 -0.50
CA LEU A 309 -24.81 5.39 -0.14
C LEU A 309 -25.60 6.23 0.88
N PRO A 310 -26.24 7.34 0.43
CA PRO A 310 -26.91 8.31 1.30
C PRO A 310 -28.16 7.76 2.01
N GLU A 311 -28.63 6.58 1.64
CA GLU A 311 -29.70 5.85 2.35
C GLU A 311 -29.28 5.30 3.72
N PHE A 312 -27.98 5.33 4.03
CA PHE A 312 -27.45 4.94 5.32
C PHE A 312 -27.17 6.14 6.22
N GLU A 313 -27.31 5.91 7.52
CA GLU A 313 -27.09 6.88 8.59
C GLU A 313 -25.99 6.34 9.52
N PRO A 314 -24.69 6.52 9.19
CA PRO A 314 -23.60 6.06 10.05
C PRO A 314 -23.41 6.99 11.25
N GLU A 315 -23.53 6.44 12.44
CA GLU A 315 -23.24 7.13 13.71
C GLU A 315 -21.85 6.75 14.22
N GLY A 316 -21.20 7.67 14.95
CA GLY A 316 -19.93 7.41 15.61
C GLY A 316 -20.08 6.62 16.91
N GLU A 317 -18.94 6.31 17.51
CA GLU A 317 -18.84 5.65 18.81
C GLU A 317 -19.67 6.37 19.90
N GLN A 318 -20.39 5.58 20.69
CA GLN A 318 -21.17 6.03 21.83
C GLN A 318 -20.61 5.45 23.13
N THR A 319 -20.55 6.28 24.17
CA THR A 319 -20.11 5.85 25.51
C THR A 319 -21.31 5.48 26.37
N TYR A 320 -21.21 4.37 27.09
CA TYR A 320 -22.21 3.91 28.07
C TYR A 320 -21.53 3.37 29.33
N GLN A 321 -22.31 3.05 30.36
CA GLN A 321 -21.81 2.50 31.61
C GLN A 321 -21.99 0.98 31.63
N TYR A 322 -20.95 0.25 31.97
CA TYR A 322 -21.01 -1.19 32.19
C TYR A 322 -20.15 -1.59 33.38
N LYS A 323 -20.76 -2.27 34.36
CA LYS A 323 -20.10 -2.65 35.62
C LYS A 323 -19.38 -1.47 36.30
N GLY A 324 -20.00 -0.29 36.27
CA GLY A 324 -19.47 0.95 36.85
C GLY A 324 -18.29 1.58 36.11
N ASN A 325 -17.92 1.06 34.93
CA ASN A 325 -16.85 1.59 34.11
C ASN A 325 -17.40 2.14 32.78
N PRO A 326 -16.79 3.20 32.22
CA PRO A 326 -17.13 3.66 30.88
C PRO A 326 -16.76 2.57 29.87
N ALA A 327 -17.74 2.20 29.04
CA ALA A 327 -17.61 1.32 27.91
C ALA A 327 -18.02 2.06 26.64
N LYS A 328 -17.63 1.51 25.49
CA LYS A 328 -17.84 2.10 24.17
C LYS A 328 -18.49 1.11 23.23
N THR A 329 -19.34 1.60 22.34
CA THR A 329 -19.84 0.84 21.18
C THR A 329 -18.73 0.68 20.14
N PRO A 330 -18.95 -0.07 19.04
CA PRO A 330 -18.07 -0.04 17.89
C PRO A 330 -17.95 1.39 17.30
N ASP A 331 -16.87 1.62 16.57
CA ASP A 331 -16.48 2.94 16.05
C ASP A 331 -17.48 3.53 15.05
N VAL A 332 -18.20 2.67 14.31
CA VAL A 332 -19.32 3.08 13.43
C VAL A 332 -20.52 2.18 13.63
N LEU A 333 -21.68 2.79 13.91
CA LEU A 333 -22.98 2.13 13.91
C LEU A 333 -23.72 2.51 12.63
N LEU A 334 -23.85 1.58 11.67
CA LEU A 334 -24.51 1.85 10.39
C LEU A 334 -26.00 1.60 10.49
N LYS A 335 -26.80 2.66 10.38
CA LYS A 335 -28.27 2.55 10.40
C LYS A 335 -28.88 2.65 9.00
N ARG A 336 -30.03 2.01 8.84
CA ARG A 336 -30.95 2.20 7.70
C ARG A 336 -32.37 2.15 8.23
N VAL A 337 -33.14 3.22 7.99
CA VAL A 337 -34.52 3.35 8.52
C VAL A 337 -34.56 3.12 10.05
N GLY A 338 -33.63 3.75 10.77
CA GLY A 338 -33.54 3.69 12.23
C GLY A 338 -32.96 2.40 12.85
N ARG A 339 -32.81 1.31 12.08
CA ARG A 339 -32.26 0.03 12.57
C ARG A 339 -30.78 -0.10 12.21
N ILE A 340 -29.98 -0.67 13.11
CA ILE A 340 -28.56 -0.99 12.86
C ILE A 340 -28.48 -2.21 11.93
N VAL A 341 -27.85 -2.03 10.77
CA VAL A 341 -27.66 -3.08 9.73
C VAL A 341 -26.22 -3.53 9.60
N ALA A 342 -25.26 -2.74 10.08
CA ALA A 342 -23.88 -3.15 10.25
C ALA A 342 -23.21 -2.37 11.37
N VAL A 343 -22.15 -2.94 11.95
CA VAL A 343 -21.27 -2.25 12.88
C VAL A 343 -19.82 -2.41 12.45
N PHE A 344 -19.03 -1.35 12.59
CA PHE A 344 -17.64 -1.34 12.17
C PHE A 344 -16.73 -1.02 13.35
N GLU A 345 -15.67 -1.81 13.47
CA GLU A 345 -14.52 -1.53 14.32
C GLU A 345 -13.36 -1.13 13.42
N CYS A 346 -12.94 0.12 13.51
CA CYS A 346 -11.92 0.74 12.68
C CYS A 346 -10.50 0.49 13.25
N LYS A 347 -9.55 0.21 12.35
CA LYS A 347 -8.14 0.01 12.68
C LYS A 347 -7.26 0.76 11.67
N ALA A 348 -6.72 1.90 12.12
CA ALA A 348 -5.84 2.78 11.35
C ALA A 348 -4.35 2.39 11.43
N THR A 349 -4.01 1.20 11.95
CA THR A 349 -2.63 0.74 12.07
C THR A 349 -2.15 0.08 10.78
N LYS A 350 -0.83 0.06 10.58
CA LYS A 350 -0.17 -0.66 9.48
C LYS A 350 0.65 -1.83 10.03
N LEU A 351 0.64 -2.96 9.32
CA LEU A 351 1.53 -4.08 9.61
C LEU A 351 3.00 -3.63 9.49
N SER A 352 3.84 -4.14 10.39
CA SER A 352 5.29 -3.93 10.25
C SER A 352 5.83 -4.69 9.04
N PHE A 353 6.99 -4.29 8.52
CA PHE A 353 7.65 -5.04 7.43
C PHE A 353 7.86 -6.51 7.81
N GLN A 354 8.31 -6.76 9.04
CA GLN A 354 8.50 -8.12 9.56
C GLN A 354 7.17 -8.90 9.53
N ALA A 355 6.06 -8.30 9.95
CA ALA A 355 4.75 -8.92 9.92
C ALA A 355 4.28 -9.28 8.50
N GLN A 356 4.57 -8.42 7.51
CA GLN A 356 4.15 -8.63 6.12
C GLN A 356 4.89 -9.78 5.42
N TYR A 357 6.14 -10.06 5.82
CA TYR A 357 7.04 -10.95 5.10
C TYR A 357 7.63 -12.11 5.94
N ALA A 358 7.18 -12.27 7.18
CA ALA A 358 7.53 -13.38 8.07
C ALA A 358 7.06 -14.74 7.54
N ASN A 359 7.76 -15.81 7.94
CA ASN A 359 7.35 -17.18 7.64
C ASN A 359 6.16 -17.62 8.51
N ASP A 360 6.06 -17.10 9.74
CA ASP A 360 4.88 -17.22 10.60
C ASP A 360 4.45 -15.82 11.09
N PRO A 361 3.65 -15.11 10.27
CA PRO A 361 3.19 -13.77 10.64
C PRO A 361 2.48 -13.74 12.00
N ALA A 362 1.64 -14.74 12.30
CA ALA A 362 0.86 -14.81 13.53
C ALA A 362 1.75 -14.88 14.79
N ALA A 363 2.86 -15.61 14.71
CA ALA A 363 3.85 -15.67 15.79
C ALA A 363 4.73 -14.40 15.85
N ASP A 364 5.23 -13.96 14.69
CA ASP A 364 6.25 -12.89 14.59
C ASP A 364 5.68 -11.48 14.76
N ALA A 365 4.37 -11.31 14.63
CA ALA A 365 3.68 -10.03 14.78
C ALA A 365 2.48 -10.09 15.73
N LYS A 366 2.57 -10.96 16.75
CA LYS A 366 1.53 -11.21 17.76
C LYS A 366 0.81 -9.94 18.25
N SER A 367 1.56 -8.89 18.60
CA SER A 367 0.97 -7.64 19.11
C SER A 367 0.05 -6.92 18.12
N GLN A 368 0.26 -7.10 16.82
CA GLN A 368 -0.55 -6.52 15.74
C GLN A 368 -1.79 -7.41 15.47
N TYR A 369 -1.63 -8.73 15.52
CA TYR A 369 -2.75 -9.67 15.45
C TYR A 369 -3.70 -9.53 16.65
N ASP A 370 -3.15 -9.31 17.85
CA ASP A 370 -3.91 -9.06 19.07
C ASP A 370 -4.79 -7.81 18.93
N GLN A 371 -4.38 -6.78 18.19
CA GLN A 371 -5.21 -5.59 17.95
C GLN A 371 -6.44 -5.90 17.11
N ILE A 372 -6.30 -6.77 16.10
CA ILE A 372 -7.41 -7.20 15.26
C ILE A 372 -8.35 -8.13 16.03
N ALA A 373 -7.80 -9.08 16.79
CA ALA A 373 -8.58 -9.96 17.66
C ALA A 373 -9.37 -9.17 18.72
N ASN A 374 -8.75 -8.13 19.31
CA ASN A 374 -9.47 -7.20 20.20
C ASN A 374 -10.61 -6.49 19.48
N GLY A 375 -10.44 -6.14 18.21
CA GLY A 375 -11.50 -5.53 17.40
C GLY A 375 -12.69 -6.48 17.18
N VAL A 376 -12.43 -7.75 16.84
CA VAL A 376 -13.46 -8.79 16.76
C VAL A 376 -14.20 -8.93 18.10
N PHE A 377 -13.45 -8.96 19.21
CA PHE A 377 -14.03 -9.01 20.55
C PHE A 377 -14.93 -7.78 20.86
N GLN A 378 -14.56 -6.57 20.45
CA GLN A 378 -15.42 -5.39 20.65
C GLN A 378 -16.77 -5.52 19.93
N LEU A 379 -16.76 -6.05 18.69
CA LEU A 379 -17.97 -6.30 17.92
C LEU A 379 -18.88 -7.30 18.64
N TRP A 380 -18.35 -8.44 19.09
CA TRP A 380 -19.13 -9.44 19.82
C TRP A 380 -19.65 -8.93 21.16
N LYS A 381 -18.82 -8.18 21.89
CA LYS A 381 -19.23 -7.53 23.14
C LYS A 381 -20.43 -6.61 22.92
N PHE A 382 -20.45 -5.85 21.82
CA PHE A 382 -21.59 -5.01 21.46
C PHE A 382 -22.87 -5.82 21.29
N PHE A 383 -22.86 -6.88 20.48
CA PHE A 383 -24.04 -7.73 20.29
C PHE A 383 -24.53 -8.35 21.60
N SER A 384 -23.59 -8.81 22.43
CA SER A 384 -23.91 -9.33 23.76
C SER A 384 -24.59 -8.29 24.65
N HIS A 385 -24.10 -7.06 24.64
CA HIS A 385 -24.63 -5.98 25.46
C HIS A 385 -26.03 -5.54 25.00
N VAL A 386 -26.29 -5.51 23.69
CA VAL A 386 -27.65 -5.26 23.18
C VAL A 386 -28.60 -6.38 23.58
N ARG A 387 -28.21 -7.65 23.35
CA ARG A 387 -29.04 -8.81 23.71
C ARG A 387 -29.37 -8.86 25.21
N ARG A 388 -28.42 -8.47 26.06
CA ARG A 388 -28.58 -8.43 27.53
C ARG A 388 -29.33 -7.19 28.03
N GLY A 389 -29.71 -6.25 27.15
CA GLY A 389 -30.38 -5.01 27.53
C GLY A 389 -29.48 -4.04 28.31
N ILE A 390 -28.16 -4.15 28.19
CA ILE A 390 -27.19 -3.23 28.81
C ILE A 390 -27.17 -1.90 28.04
N ILE A 391 -27.32 -1.98 26.72
CA ILE A 391 -27.48 -0.83 25.83
C ILE A 391 -28.71 -1.06 24.96
N ASP A 392 -29.45 0.00 24.67
CA ASP A 392 -30.67 -0.04 23.88
C ASP A 392 -30.38 0.37 22.43
N HIS A 393 -30.43 -0.61 21.53
CA HIS A 393 -30.30 -0.40 20.10
C HIS A 393 -31.20 -1.36 19.33
N ASP A 394 -31.93 -0.82 18.36
CA ASP A 394 -32.70 -1.63 17.42
C ASP A 394 -31.76 -2.21 16.35
N LEU A 395 -31.58 -3.53 16.39
CA LEU A 395 -30.79 -4.28 15.42
C LEU A 395 -31.71 -4.83 14.34
N ALA A 396 -31.29 -4.74 13.08
CA ALA A 396 -31.85 -5.56 12.02
C ALA A 396 -31.64 -7.05 12.32
N ASP A 397 -32.44 -7.91 11.68
CA ASP A 397 -32.38 -9.35 11.91
C ASP A 397 -30.99 -9.89 11.53
N GLU A 398 -30.46 -9.39 10.40
CA GLU A 398 -29.09 -9.61 9.96
C GLU A 398 -28.29 -8.30 10.10
N VAL A 399 -27.27 -8.33 10.94
CA VAL A 399 -26.34 -7.21 11.17
C VAL A 399 -24.93 -7.72 10.92
N ALA A 400 -24.25 -7.07 9.97
CA ALA A 400 -22.86 -7.39 9.66
C ALA A 400 -21.91 -6.86 10.74
N ALA A 401 -20.91 -7.68 11.11
CA ALA A 401 -19.84 -7.31 12.02
C ALA A 401 -18.57 -7.06 11.20
N VAL A 402 -18.07 -5.84 11.11
CA VAL A 402 -16.97 -5.49 10.19
C VAL A 402 -15.76 -4.99 10.97
N VAL A 403 -14.61 -5.62 10.79
CA VAL A 403 -13.32 -5.03 11.15
C VAL A 403 -12.80 -4.27 9.93
N LEU A 404 -12.83 -2.94 10.00
CA LEU A 404 -12.45 -2.04 8.92
C LEU A 404 -11.01 -1.57 9.09
N THR A 405 -10.13 -1.94 8.18
CA THR A 405 -8.71 -1.56 8.23
C THR A 405 -8.37 -0.47 7.21
N MET A 406 -7.43 0.40 7.53
CA MET A 406 -6.98 1.44 6.60
C MET A 406 -6.17 0.87 5.42
N GLU A 407 -5.49 -0.27 5.66
CA GLU A 407 -4.66 -0.99 4.69
C GLU A 407 -5.15 -2.44 4.58
N PRO A 408 -4.89 -3.17 3.48
CA PRO A 408 -5.21 -4.58 3.40
C PRO A 408 -4.29 -5.39 4.33
N TRP A 409 -4.86 -6.02 5.37
CA TRP A 409 -4.12 -6.82 6.36
C TRP A 409 -4.27 -8.33 6.17
N THR A 410 -5.48 -8.81 5.88
CA THR A 410 -5.82 -10.25 5.86
C THR A 410 -6.38 -10.68 4.52
N GLN A 411 -6.10 -9.92 3.46
CA GLN A 411 -6.45 -10.34 2.11
C GLN A 411 -5.89 -11.75 1.93
N THR A 412 -6.79 -12.67 1.60
CA THR A 412 -6.47 -14.00 1.07
C THR A 412 -5.81 -15.01 2.01
N SER A 413 -5.88 -14.82 3.34
CA SER A 413 -5.45 -15.86 4.30
C SER A 413 -6.57 -16.22 5.29
N ALA A 414 -7.33 -17.27 4.95
CA ALA A 414 -8.35 -17.83 5.84
C ALA A 414 -7.74 -18.30 7.17
N GLU A 415 -6.54 -18.88 7.14
CA GLU A 415 -5.80 -19.30 8.35
C GLU A 415 -5.55 -18.16 9.33
N LEU A 416 -5.11 -16.99 8.83
CA LEU A 416 -4.90 -15.82 9.68
C LEU A 416 -6.22 -15.30 10.27
N ARG A 417 -7.32 -15.31 9.50
CA ARG A 417 -8.65 -14.94 10.01
C ARG A 417 -9.10 -15.89 11.11
N THR A 418 -8.95 -17.20 10.90
CA THR A 418 -9.26 -18.23 11.90
C THR A 418 -8.43 -18.06 13.17
N ALA A 419 -7.13 -17.75 13.06
CA ALA A 419 -6.28 -17.48 14.20
C ALA A 419 -6.72 -16.24 15.00
N MET A 420 -7.09 -15.15 14.30
CA MET A 420 -7.61 -13.94 14.94
C MET A 420 -8.95 -14.17 15.66
N ILE A 421 -9.86 -14.94 15.03
CA ILE A 421 -11.15 -15.31 15.61
C ILE A 421 -10.94 -16.17 16.87
N ALA A 422 -10.08 -17.19 16.78
CA ALA A 422 -9.75 -18.05 17.93
C ALA A 422 -9.13 -17.27 19.10
N GLU A 423 -8.32 -16.24 18.83
CA GLU A 423 -7.80 -15.37 19.89
C GLU A 423 -8.91 -14.49 20.49
N ALA A 424 -9.80 -13.94 19.66
CA ALA A 424 -10.97 -13.20 20.13
C ALA A 424 -11.89 -14.07 21.02
N GLU A 425 -12.02 -15.37 20.73
CA GLU A 425 -12.78 -16.30 21.56
C GLU A 425 -12.18 -16.47 22.95
N LYS A 426 -10.85 -16.55 23.05
CA LYS A 426 -10.15 -16.60 24.35
C LYS A 426 -10.39 -15.33 25.15
N ILE A 427 -10.32 -14.17 24.50
CA ILE A 427 -10.59 -12.87 25.14
C ILE A 427 -12.04 -12.82 25.63
N ALA A 428 -13.00 -13.25 24.79
CA ALA A 428 -14.42 -13.28 25.13
C ALA A 428 -14.72 -14.19 26.32
N ALA A 429 -14.17 -15.42 26.33
CA ALA A 429 -14.35 -16.36 27.44
C ALA A 429 -13.84 -15.82 28.78
N GLN A 430 -12.79 -14.99 28.76
CA GLN A 430 -12.22 -14.38 29.97
C GLN A 430 -12.96 -13.12 30.43
N LYS A 431 -13.34 -12.24 29.50
CA LYS A 431 -13.87 -10.90 29.82
C LYS A 431 -15.39 -10.81 29.81
N GLU A 432 -16.07 -11.60 28.99
CA GLU A 432 -17.52 -11.61 28.80
C GLU A 432 -18.06 -13.06 28.81
N PRO A 433 -18.01 -13.77 29.96
CA PRO A 433 -18.45 -15.15 30.05
C PRO A 433 -19.96 -15.36 29.79
N GLU A 434 -20.75 -14.27 29.80
CA GLU A 434 -22.19 -14.28 29.50
C GLU A 434 -22.50 -14.22 27.99
N MET A 435 -21.46 -14.12 27.14
CA MET A 435 -21.58 -14.10 25.70
C MET A 435 -22.03 -15.46 25.15
N THR A 436 -23.04 -15.46 24.28
CA THR A 436 -23.56 -16.68 23.62
C THR A 436 -23.00 -16.84 22.22
N VAL A 437 -23.32 -17.94 21.54
CA VAL A 437 -22.95 -18.16 20.13
C VAL A 437 -23.59 -17.10 19.22
N ASP A 438 -24.82 -16.68 19.51
CA ASP A 438 -25.55 -15.66 18.72
C ASP A 438 -24.89 -14.27 18.76
N ASP A 439 -24.14 -13.98 19.84
CA ASP A 439 -23.36 -12.73 19.97
C ASP A 439 -22.11 -12.76 19.08
N LYS A 440 -21.58 -13.96 18.79
CA LYS A 440 -20.32 -14.20 18.08
C LYS A 440 -20.52 -14.26 16.56
N ARG A 441 -21.13 -13.21 16.01
CA ARG A 441 -21.34 -13.09 14.55
C ARG A 441 -20.01 -13.18 13.79
N THR A 442 -20.02 -13.85 12.64
CA THR A 442 -18.82 -13.99 11.79
C THR A 442 -18.29 -12.61 11.39
N PRO A 443 -17.05 -12.23 11.79
CA PRO A 443 -16.51 -10.93 11.45
C PRO A 443 -16.05 -10.88 9.99
N LEU A 444 -16.38 -9.79 9.30
CA LEU A 444 -15.85 -9.45 8.00
C LEU A 444 -14.57 -8.62 8.17
N PHE A 445 -13.47 -9.03 7.54
CA PHE A 445 -12.23 -8.25 7.53
C PHE A 445 -12.14 -7.49 6.21
N VAL A 446 -12.25 -6.17 6.28
CA VAL A 446 -12.43 -5.32 5.11
C VAL A 446 -11.43 -4.18 5.16
N SER A 447 -10.69 -3.95 4.08
CA SER A 447 -9.95 -2.70 3.94
C SER A 447 -10.87 -1.58 3.44
N ILE A 448 -10.61 -0.33 3.84
CA ILE A 448 -11.36 0.84 3.36
C ILE A 448 -11.33 0.97 1.84
N HIS A 449 -10.24 0.54 1.21
CA HIS A 449 -10.12 0.52 -0.25
C HIS A 449 -11.11 -0.47 -0.89
N GLU A 450 -11.27 -1.67 -0.32
CA GLU A 450 -12.26 -2.64 -0.79
C GLU A 450 -13.68 -2.15 -0.53
N LEU A 451 -13.94 -1.54 0.62
CA LEU A 451 -15.24 -0.98 0.95
C LEU A 451 -15.63 0.12 -0.05
N GLU A 452 -14.74 1.07 -0.34
CA GLU A 452 -14.93 2.08 -1.38
C GLU A 452 -15.19 1.45 -2.75
N ASN A 453 -14.42 0.42 -3.13
CA ASN A 453 -14.60 -0.26 -4.40
C ASN A 453 -15.99 -0.89 -4.52
N VAL A 454 -16.44 -1.60 -3.48
CA VAL A 454 -17.79 -2.19 -3.42
C VAL A 454 -18.85 -1.10 -3.46
N MET A 455 -18.79 -0.09 -2.60
CA MET A 455 -19.81 0.97 -2.52
C MET A 455 -19.90 1.80 -3.82
N SER A 456 -18.77 1.99 -4.52
CA SER A 456 -18.76 2.68 -5.82
C SER A 456 -19.53 1.92 -6.90
N ARG A 457 -19.85 0.64 -6.69
CA ARG A 457 -20.52 -0.24 -7.66
C ARG A 457 -21.80 -0.86 -7.09
N SER A 458 -22.29 -0.37 -5.96
CA SER A 458 -23.38 -0.99 -5.22
C SER A 458 -24.41 0.05 -4.81
N THR A 459 -25.66 -0.38 -4.63
CA THR A 459 -26.68 0.24 -3.78
C THR A 459 -26.51 -0.24 -2.34
N GLY A 460 -27.30 0.30 -1.41
CA GLY A 460 -27.34 -0.20 -0.05
C GLY A 460 -27.76 -1.66 0.05
N ASP A 461 -28.70 -2.10 -0.79
CA ASP A 461 -29.13 -3.51 -0.84
C ASP A 461 -27.99 -4.42 -1.30
N ASP A 462 -27.27 -4.05 -2.36
CA ASP A 462 -26.14 -4.86 -2.84
C ASP A 462 -25.00 -4.93 -1.81
N LEU A 463 -24.77 -3.86 -1.04
CA LEU A 463 -23.75 -3.85 0.01
C LEU A 463 -24.14 -4.82 1.14
N LEU A 464 -25.39 -4.77 1.60
CA LEU A 464 -25.88 -5.66 2.66
C LEU A 464 -25.90 -7.11 2.19
N GLU A 465 -26.32 -7.36 0.95
CA GLU A 465 -26.27 -8.70 0.35
C GLU A 465 -24.84 -9.23 0.24
N THR A 466 -23.90 -8.37 -0.15
CA THR A 466 -22.47 -8.72 -0.16
C THR A 466 -21.98 -9.10 1.24
N PHE A 467 -22.35 -8.34 2.27
CA PHE A 467 -21.99 -8.64 3.65
C PHE A 467 -22.62 -9.93 4.15
N ARG A 468 -23.91 -10.15 3.87
CA ARG A 468 -24.63 -11.38 4.20
C ARG A 468 -23.94 -12.60 3.57
N ALA A 469 -23.69 -12.54 2.27
CA ALA A 469 -23.02 -13.60 1.53
C ALA A 469 -21.61 -13.89 2.11
N ALA A 470 -20.82 -12.84 2.37
CA ALA A 470 -19.48 -12.99 2.94
C ALA A 470 -19.48 -13.60 4.35
N ALA A 471 -20.51 -13.33 5.16
CA ALA A 471 -20.60 -13.81 6.54
C ALA A 471 -21.18 -15.23 6.65
N HIS A 472 -22.06 -15.63 5.73
CA HIS A 472 -22.90 -16.83 5.90
C HIS A 472 -22.69 -17.91 4.83
N GLU A 473 -22.10 -17.59 3.67
CA GLU A 473 -21.88 -18.60 2.63
C GLU A 473 -20.45 -19.13 2.67
N ALA A 474 -20.30 -20.39 3.07
CA ALA A 474 -19.00 -21.05 3.23
C ALA A 474 -18.11 -21.01 1.97
N ARG A 475 -18.70 -20.91 0.77
CA ARG A 475 -17.94 -20.78 -0.49
C ARG A 475 -17.11 -19.50 -0.60
N TYR A 476 -17.45 -18.48 0.19
CA TYR A 476 -16.76 -17.18 0.20
C TYR A 476 -15.76 -17.03 1.35
N ASP A 477 -15.49 -18.09 2.12
CA ASP A 477 -14.52 -18.01 3.20
C ASP A 477 -13.12 -17.64 2.66
N GLY A 478 -12.48 -16.67 3.31
CA GLY A 478 -11.20 -16.11 2.88
C GLY A 478 -11.25 -15.15 1.68
N TRP A 479 -12.38 -15.00 0.99
CA TRP A 479 -12.49 -14.11 -0.18
C TRP A 479 -12.41 -12.63 0.23
N SER A 480 -12.02 -11.78 -0.72
CA SER A 480 -12.18 -10.33 -0.58
C SER A 480 -13.65 -9.95 -0.79
N ILE A 481 -14.15 -8.94 -0.09
CA ILE A 481 -15.55 -8.48 -0.29
C ILE A 481 -15.83 -8.00 -1.72
N ARG A 482 -14.79 -7.60 -2.47
CA ARG A 482 -14.89 -7.23 -3.88
C ARG A 482 -15.26 -8.44 -4.74
N GLU A 483 -14.63 -9.58 -4.50
CA GLU A 483 -14.93 -10.83 -5.20
C GLU A 483 -16.29 -11.36 -4.78
N VAL A 484 -16.62 -11.29 -3.49
CA VAL A 484 -17.96 -11.65 -3.00
C VAL A 484 -19.03 -10.81 -3.67
N ARG A 485 -18.87 -9.47 -3.74
CA ARG A 485 -19.81 -8.60 -4.45
C ARG A 485 -20.01 -9.04 -5.88
N THR A 486 -18.92 -9.37 -6.58
CA THR A 486 -18.98 -9.75 -7.99
C THR A 486 -19.66 -11.11 -8.21
N ALA A 487 -19.55 -12.02 -7.24
CA ALA A 487 -20.10 -13.37 -7.34
C ALA A 487 -21.51 -13.49 -6.76
N ALA A 488 -21.85 -12.73 -5.73
CA ALA A 488 -23.14 -12.79 -5.02
C ALA A 488 -24.18 -11.84 -5.63
N VAL A 489 -23.75 -10.71 -6.20
CA VAL A 489 -24.64 -9.72 -6.82
C VAL A 489 -24.47 -9.77 -8.34
N GLU A 490 -25.45 -10.35 -9.03
CA GLU A 490 -25.41 -10.54 -10.49
C GLU A 490 -25.48 -9.20 -11.26
N GLU A 491 -26.20 -8.22 -10.72
CA GLU A 491 -26.42 -6.94 -11.38
C GLU A 491 -25.12 -6.12 -11.48
N LYS A 492 -24.65 -5.92 -12.71
CA LYS A 492 -23.49 -5.06 -12.98
C LYS A 492 -23.93 -3.61 -13.00
N ARG A 493 -23.57 -2.86 -11.96
CA ARG A 493 -23.74 -1.40 -11.92
C ARG A 493 -22.52 -0.64 -12.44
N ASP A 494 -22.80 0.55 -12.96
CA ASP A 494 -21.78 1.53 -13.31
C ASP A 494 -21.01 2.00 -12.07
N VAL A 495 -19.75 2.38 -12.29
CA VAL A 495 -18.88 2.90 -11.23
C VAL A 495 -19.27 4.35 -10.95
N LYS A 496 -19.72 4.62 -9.72
CA LYS A 496 -19.95 5.97 -9.20
C LYS A 496 -18.65 6.76 -9.19
N LYS A 497 -18.74 8.07 -9.48
CA LYS A 497 -17.60 8.99 -9.35
C LYS A 497 -17.11 9.02 -7.91
N TYR A 498 -15.79 9.14 -7.71
CA TYR A 498 -15.23 9.38 -6.38
C TYR A 498 -15.83 10.67 -5.79
N PRO A 499 -16.40 10.64 -4.56
CA PRO A 499 -17.25 11.71 -4.09
C PRO A 499 -16.49 12.89 -3.45
N PHE A 500 -15.19 12.74 -3.20
CA PHE A 500 -14.40 13.77 -2.51
C PHE A 500 -13.46 14.51 -3.46
N GLU A 501 -13.18 15.77 -3.12
CA GLU A 501 -12.33 16.66 -3.91
C GLU A 501 -11.02 16.96 -3.16
N PRO A 502 -9.85 16.49 -3.65
CA PRO A 502 -8.55 16.79 -3.05
C PRO A 502 -8.29 18.28 -2.87
N GLY A 503 -8.83 19.12 -3.76
CA GLY A 503 -8.70 20.58 -3.70
C GLY A 503 -9.18 21.22 -2.39
N GLN A 504 -10.07 20.55 -1.65
CA GLN A 504 -10.55 21.03 -0.34
C GLN A 504 -9.46 20.97 0.75
N LEU A 505 -8.52 20.03 0.61
CA LEU A 505 -7.43 19.81 1.57
C LEU A 505 -6.06 20.22 1.01
N LEU A 506 -5.92 20.24 -0.31
CA LEU A 506 -4.71 20.59 -1.06
C LEU A 506 -5.06 21.72 -2.04
N PRO A 507 -5.00 23.00 -1.63
CA PRO A 507 -5.38 24.12 -2.51
C PRO A 507 -4.66 24.12 -3.87
N TRP A 508 -3.37 23.77 -3.87
CA TRP A 508 -2.57 23.65 -5.10
C TRP A 508 -3.08 22.60 -6.09
N TRP A 509 -3.82 21.59 -5.62
CA TRP A 509 -4.43 20.57 -6.48
C TRP A 509 -5.52 21.20 -7.35
N LYS A 510 -6.36 22.03 -6.73
CA LYS A 510 -7.42 22.76 -7.42
C LYS A 510 -6.84 23.70 -8.47
N ASP A 511 -5.86 24.51 -8.08
CA ASP A 511 -5.22 25.47 -9.00
C ASP A 511 -4.57 24.77 -10.20
N THR A 512 -3.96 23.61 -9.98
CA THR A 512 -3.34 22.81 -11.05
C THR A 512 -4.38 22.18 -11.97
N TYR A 513 -5.47 21.65 -11.40
CA TYR A 513 -6.57 21.09 -12.18
C TYR A 513 -7.26 22.15 -13.04
N ASP A 514 -7.63 23.29 -12.45
CA ASP A 514 -8.32 24.38 -13.12
C ASP A 514 -7.49 24.95 -14.28
N ARG A 515 -6.17 25.14 -14.06
CA ARG A 515 -5.24 25.52 -15.14
C ARG A 515 -5.16 24.48 -16.26
N GLY A 516 -5.17 23.19 -15.91
CA GLY A 516 -5.16 22.11 -16.89
C GLY A 516 -6.45 21.98 -17.70
N VAL A 517 -7.60 22.32 -17.13
CA VAL A 517 -8.87 22.42 -17.85
C VAL A 517 -8.83 23.61 -18.81
N ALA A 518 -8.50 24.81 -18.32
CA ALA A 518 -8.43 26.01 -19.13
C ALA A 518 -7.46 25.87 -20.33
N LYS A 519 -6.32 25.19 -20.14
CA LYS A 519 -5.37 24.90 -21.22
C LYS A 519 -5.99 24.01 -22.32
N ARG A 520 -6.68 22.94 -21.94
CA ARG A 520 -7.33 22.02 -22.90
C ARG A 520 -8.47 22.69 -23.65
N GLU A 521 -9.23 23.55 -22.98
CA GLU A 521 -10.29 24.34 -23.63
C GLU A 521 -9.71 25.34 -24.64
N ALA A 522 -8.56 25.96 -24.32
CA ALA A 522 -7.85 26.83 -25.26
C ALA A 522 -7.31 26.05 -26.47
N GLU A 523 -6.65 24.90 -26.25
CA GLU A 523 -6.13 24.03 -27.32
C GLU A 523 -7.28 23.55 -28.24
N ALA A 524 -8.40 23.09 -27.68
CA ALA A 524 -9.57 22.66 -28.44
C ALA A 524 -10.27 23.82 -29.20
N ALA A 525 -10.14 25.05 -28.73
CA ALA A 525 -10.66 26.24 -29.41
C ALA A 525 -9.74 26.70 -30.56
N GLU A 526 -8.44 26.42 -30.48
CA GLU A 526 -7.48 26.65 -31.57
C GLU A 526 -7.63 25.58 -32.67
N GLU A 527 -7.77 24.31 -32.32
CA GLU A 527 -8.01 23.21 -33.29
C GLU A 527 -9.33 23.34 -34.06
N LYS A 528 -10.32 24.06 -33.52
CA LYS A 528 -11.59 24.35 -34.23
C LYS A 528 -11.50 25.55 -35.16
N LYS A 529 -10.40 26.32 -35.13
CA LYS A 529 -10.15 27.47 -36.00
C LYS A 529 -9.26 27.15 -37.19
N GLU A 530 -8.54 26.02 -37.14
CA GLU A 530 -7.87 25.39 -38.28
C GLU A 530 -8.84 24.47 -39.04
#